data_AF-A0A520EAL0-F1
#
_entry.id   AF-A0A520EAL0-F1
#
_cell.length_a   1.000
_cell.length_b   1.000
_cell.length_c   1.000
_cell.angle_alpha   90.00
_cell.angle_beta   90.00
_cell.angle_gamma   90.00
#
_symmetry.space_group_name_H-M   'P 1'
#
loop_
_entity.id
_entity.type
_entity.pdbx_description
1 polymer ?
#
loop_
_entity_poly.entity_id
_entity_poly.type
_entity_poly.pdbx_seq_one_letter_code
_entity_poly.pdbx_strand_id
1 'polypeptide(L)' 'PPHTMKEIVKFFQDYKALEEKQVTIEHLLGVRYAHKVIQESIELYDKKFRV' A
#
# COMPACT_ATOMS: atom_id res chain seq x y z
N PRO A 1 3.62 -18.25 -7.59
CA PRO A 1 5.06 -18.17 -7.92
C PRO A 1 5.85 -17.48 -6.81
N PRO A 2 7.01 -18.00 -6.38
CA PRO A 2 7.78 -17.47 -5.24
C PRO A 2 8.36 -16.06 -5.48
N HIS A 3 8.37 -15.56 -6.71
CA HIS A 3 8.95 -14.24 -7.08
C HIS A 3 7.92 -13.10 -7.14
N THR A 4 6.61 -13.39 -7.19
CA THR A 4 5.58 -12.38 -7.47
C THR A 4 5.64 -11.20 -6.49
N MET A 5 5.84 -11.47 -5.20
CA MET A 5 5.91 -10.40 -4.21
C MET A 5 7.17 -9.53 -4.36
N LYS A 6 8.29 -10.11 -4.80
CA LYS A 6 9.52 -9.36 -5.06
C LYS A 6 9.35 -8.42 -6.25
N GLU A 7 8.67 -8.87 -7.30
CA GLU A 7 8.39 -8.05 -8.48
C GLU A 7 7.46 -6.87 -8.15
N ILE A 8 6.40 -7.11 -7.37
CA ILE A 8 5.49 -6.05 -6.91
C ILE A 8 6.26 -4.98 -6.11
N VAL A 9 7.10 -5.41 -5.16
CA VAL A 9 7.94 -4.48 -4.37
C VAL A 9 8.87 -3.67 -5.28
N LYS A 10 9.56 -4.34 -6.22
CA LYS A 10 10.51 -3.67 -7.12
C LYS A 10 9.82 -2.67 -8.04
N PHE A 11 8.65 -3.02 -8.58
CA PHE A 11 7.84 -2.11 -9.39
C PHE A 11 7.57 -0.81 -8.65
N PHE A 12 7.07 -0.88 -7.41
CA PHE A 12 6.73 0.32 -6.65
C PHE A 12 7.95 1.13 -6.19
N GLN A 13 9.11 0.51 -6.01
CA GLN A 13 10.34 1.26 -5.73
C GLN A 13 10.81 2.10 -6.93
N ASP A 14 10.62 1.59 -8.15
CA ASP A 14 11.20 2.19 -9.35
C ASP A 14 10.23 3.09 -10.13
N TYR A 15 8.91 2.88 -10.03
CA TYR A 15 7.95 3.47 -10.98
C TYR A 15 7.92 5.01 -11.01
N LYS A 16 8.44 5.68 -9.98
CA LYS A 16 8.50 7.15 -9.88
C LYS A 16 9.91 7.73 -9.94
N ALA A 17 10.92 6.91 -10.24
CA ALA A 17 12.31 7.37 -10.26
C ALA A 17 12.54 8.51 -11.27
N LEU A 18 11.87 8.46 -12.43
CA LEU A 18 11.94 9.51 -13.46
C LEU A 18 11.13 10.77 -13.12
N GLU A 19 10.30 10.72 -12.07
CA GLU A 19 9.63 11.90 -11.52
C GLU A 19 10.47 12.58 -10.41
N GLU A 20 11.73 12.18 -10.23
CA GLU A 20 12.59 12.60 -9.11
C GLU A 20 11.97 12.32 -7.72
N LYS A 21 11.13 11.28 -7.62
CA LYS A 21 10.49 10.85 -6.37
C LYS A 21 11.04 9.51 -5.92
N GLN A 22 11.35 9.42 -4.62
CA GLN A 22 11.76 8.18 -3.98
C GLN A 22 10.56 7.49 -3.32
N VAL A 23 10.41 6.19 -3.58
CA VAL A 23 9.38 5.35 -2.95
C VAL A 23 10.06 4.26 -2.13
N THR A 24 9.73 4.20 -0.85
CA THR A 24 10.26 3.21 0.10
C THR A 24 9.17 2.23 0.53
N ILE A 25 9.56 0.98 0.73
CA ILE A 25 8.68 -0.08 1.25
C ILE A 25 9.39 -0.69 2.44
N GLU A 26 8.88 -0.45 3.64
CA GLU A 26 9.50 -0.90 4.89
C GLU A 26 9.24 -2.39 5.14
N HIS A 27 7.97 -2.74 5.41
CA HIS A 27 7.58 -4.10 5.77
C HIS A 27 6.28 -4.50 5.08
N LEU A 28 6.28 -5.69 4.50
CA LEU A 28 5.06 -6.33 4.03
C LEU A 28 4.33 -6.93 5.21
N LEU A 29 3.13 -6.43 5.46
CA LEU A 29 2.29 -6.89 6.56
C LEU A 29 1.33 -7.98 6.08
N GLY A 30 0.93 -8.85 7.00
CA GLY A 30 0.02 -9.96 6.71
C GLY A 30 -1.45 -9.54 6.58
N VAL A 31 -2.30 -10.51 6.19
CA VAL A 31 -3.73 -10.32 5.93
C VAL A 31 -4.51 -9.66 7.07
N ARG A 32 -4.15 -9.93 8.34
CA ARG A 32 -4.81 -9.30 9.50
C ARG A 32 -4.67 -7.78 9.47
N TYR A 33 -3.49 -7.28 9.11
CA TYR A 33 -3.26 -5.84 9.03
C TYR A 33 -3.94 -5.24 7.79
N ALA A 34 -3.95 -5.97 6.67
CA ALA A 34 -4.66 -5.54 5.47
C ALA A 34 -6.15 -5.31 5.74
N HIS A 35 -6.83 -6.25 6.41
CA HIS A 35 -8.25 -6.08 6.79
C HIS A 35 -8.46 -4.91 7.75
N LYS A 36 -7.56 -4.71 8.72
CA LYS A 36 -7.61 -3.57 9.64
C LYS A 36 -7.58 -2.24 8.87
N VAL A 37 -6.63 -2.06 7.95
CA VAL A 37 -6.49 -0.83 7.15
C VAL A 37 -7.71 -0.57 6.27
N ILE A 38 -8.31 -1.63 5.69
CA ILE A 38 -9.55 -1.50 4.90
C ILE A 38 -10.69 -0.97 5.78
N GLN A 39 -10.88 -1.54 6.97
CA GLN A 39 -11.93 -1.11 7.89
C GLN A 39 -11.72 0.34 8.34
N GLU A 40 -10.50 0.70 8.75
CA GLU A 40 -10.14 2.07 9.14
C GLU A 40 -10.36 3.08 8.01
N SER A 41 -10.12 2.67 6.76
CA SER A 41 -10.34 3.52 5.57
C SER A 41 -11.83 3.79 5.31
N ILE A 42 -12.69 2.78 5.53
CA ILE A 42 -14.15 2.92 5.41
C ILE A 42 -14.67 3.88 6.50
N GLU A 43 -14.28 3.66 7.75
CA GLU A 43 -14.67 4.52 8.88
C GLU A 43 -14.22 5.97 8.67
N LEU A 44 -13.00 6.16 8.17
CA LEU A 44 -12.48 7.49 7.85
C LEU A 44 -13.30 8.17 6.75
N TYR A 45 -13.68 7.42 5.70
CA TYR A 45 -14.50 7.95 4.62
C TYR A 45 -15.88 8.36 5.13
N ASP A 46 -16.55 7.49 5.87
CA ASP A 46 -17.88 7.74 6.43
C ASP A 46 -17.87 8.99 7.32
N LYS A 47 -16.89 9.09 8.23
CA LYS A 47 -16.70 10.27 9.08
C LYS A 47 -16.48 11.56 8.29
N LYS A 48 -15.79 11.48 7.15
CA LYS A 48 -15.37 12.67 6.39
C LYS A 48 -16.40 13.16 5.38
N PHE A 49 -17.21 12.25 4.82
CA PHE A 49 -18.05 12.57 3.66
C PHE A 49 -19.50 12.12 3.78
N ARG A 50 -19.80 11.10 4.59
CA ARG A 50 -21.14 10.52 4.65
C ARG A 50 -21.92 11.20 5.78
N VAL A 51 -22.41 12.40 5.46
CA VAL A 51 -23.46 13.12 6.21
C VAL A 51 -24.83 12.67 5.72
#